data_AF-A0A453AM00-F1
#
_entry.id   AF-A0A453AM00-F1
#
_cell.length_a   1.000
_cell.length_b   1.000
_cell.length_c   1.000
_cell.angle_alpha   90.00
_cell.angle_beta   90.00
_cell.angle_gamma   90.00
#
_symmetry.space_group_name_H-M   'P 1'
#
loop_
_entity.id
_entity.type
_entity.pdbx_description
1 polymer ?
#
loop_
_entity_poly.entity_id
_entity_poly.type
_entity_poly.pdbx_seq_one_letter_code
_entity_poly.pdbx_strand_id
1 'polypeptide(L)' 'QGSKPWRYTGEEANMDRDDIKMLVKKWWAIYDDESLNYKPAADEAADPLRAALAEVVAVKSFPAPSAA' A
#
# COMPACT_ATOMS: atom_id res chain seq x y z
N GLN A 1 14.16 -13.93 10.62
CA GLN A 1 14.04 -13.47 9.22
C GLN A 1 12.83 -14.25 8.64
N GLY A 2 12.34 -14.00 7.43
CA GLY A 2 11.47 -14.99 6.75
C GLY A 2 9.95 -14.98 6.97
N SER A 3 9.40 -14.17 7.88
CA SER A 3 7.94 -14.17 8.14
C SER A 3 7.10 -13.33 7.17
N LYS A 4 7.73 -12.55 6.29
CA LYS A 4 7.06 -11.62 5.37
C LYS A 4 6.91 -12.25 3.99
N PRO A 5 5.68 -12.42 3.45
CA PRO A 5 5.45 -13.04 2.14
C PRO A 5 6.18 -12.34 0.98
N TRP A 6 6.32 -11.01 1.03
CA TRP A 6 7.02 -10.20 0.04
C TRP A 6 8.56 -10.24 0.14
N ARG A 7 9.11 -11.05 1.05
CA ARG A 7 10.55 -11.34 1.18
C ARG A 7 10.80 -12.85 1.22
N TYR A 8 9.94 -13.64 0.60
CA TYR A 8 10.11 -15.09 0.56
C TYR A 8 11.35 -15.46 -0.26
N THR A 9 12.35 -16.04 0.39
CA THR A 9 13.59 -16.52 -0.24
C THR A 9 13.60 -18.04 -0.45
N GLY A 10 12.78 -18.78 0.30
CA GLY A 10 12.77 -20.24 0.32
C GLY A 10 13.88 -20.88 1.18
N GLU A 11 14.81 -20.09 1.71
CA GLU A 11 16.01 -20.59 2.40
C GLU A 11 15.87 -20.67 3.92
N GLU A 12 14.88 -20.00 4.48
CA GLU A 12 14.75 -19.87 5.94
C GLU A 12 13.96 -21.01 6.58
N ALA A 13 14.12 -21.17 7.90
CA ALA A 13 13.44 -22.20 8.66
C ALA A 13 11.92 -22.16 8.45
N ASN A 14 11.34 -23.32 8.16
CA ASN A 14 9.91 -23.53 7.90
C ASN A 14 9.38 -22.98 6.57
N MET A 15 10.21 -22.38 5.70
CA MET A 15 9.79 -21.92 4.37
C MET A 15 9.47 -23.08 3.41
N ASP A 16 9.93 -24.28 3.74
CA ASP A 16 9.67 -25.52 3.02
C ASP A 16 8.28 -26.10 3.29
N ARG A 17 7.60 -25.67 4.36
CA ARG A 17 6.24 -26.13 4.68
C ARG A 17 5.23 -25.74 3.59
N ASP A 18 4.34 -26.67 3.28
CA ASP A 18 3.36 -26.50 2.20
C ASP A 18 2.34 -25.40 2.48
N ASP A 19 1.94 -25.21 3.73
CA ASP A 19 1.03 -24.13 4.13
C ASP A 19 1.66 -22.75 3.98
N ILE A 20 2.98 -22.64 4.24
CA ILE A 20 3.74 -21.41 4.02
C ILE A 20 3.86 -21.12 2.52
N LYS A 21 4.20 -22.12 1.70
CA LYS A 21 4.22 -21.99 0.23
C LYS A 21 2.86 -21.56 -0.32
N MET A 22 1.78 -22.13 0.21
CA MET A 22 0.41 -21.77 -0.17
C MET A 22 0.06 -20.34 0.21
N LEU A 23 0.45 -19.89 1.40
CA LEU A 23 0.25 -18.51 1.85
C LEU A 23 0.96 -17.51 0.92
N VAL A 24 2.24 -17.75 0.64
CA VAL A 24 3.03 -16.90 -0.26
C VAL A 24 2.40 -16.84 -1.65
N LYS A 25 1.98 -18.00 -2.19
CA LYS A 25 1.29 -18.06 -3.49
C LYS A 25 -0.01 -17.24 -3.52
N LYS A 26 -0.84 -17.35 -2.48
CA LYS A 26 -2.09 -16.58 -2.38
C LYS A 26 -1.82 -15.08 -2.26
N TRP A 27 -0.79 -14.70 -1.51
CA TRP A 27 -0.39 -13.31 -1.35
C TRP A 27 0.02 -12.68 -2.70
N TRP A 28 0.88 -13.36 -3.47
CA TRP A 28 1.27 -12.90 -4.81
C TRP A 28 0.08 -12.83 -5.77
N ALA A 29 -0.80 -13.83 -5.74
CA ALA A 29 -2.02 -13.81 -6.56
C ALA A 29 -2.92 -12.60 -6.30
N ILE A 30 -2.97 -12.10 -5.06
CA ILE A 30 -3.71 -10.87 -4.71
C ILE A 30 -2.93 -9.63 -5.12
N TYR A 31 -1.61 -9.61 -4.92
CA TYR A 31 -0.77 -8.46 -5.27
C TYR A 31 -0.74 -8.20 -6.77
N ASP A 32 -0.64 -9.25 -7.58
CA ASP A 32 -0.60 -9.19 -9.03
C ASP A 32 -2.01 -9.04 -9.66
N ASP A 33 -3.06 -9.02 -8.84
CA ASP A 33 -4.43 -8.83 -9.33
C ASP A 33 -4.68 -7.35 -9.67
N GLU A 34 -4.49 -7.01 -10.95
CA GLU A 34 -4.73 -5.67 -11.47
C GLU A 34 -6.19 -5.21 -11.31
N SER A 35 -7.15 -6.13 -11.09
CA SER A 35 -8.55 -5.75 -10.85
C SER A 35 -8.72 -5.04 -9.50
N LEU A 36 -7.82 -5.30 -8.56
CA LEU A 36 -7.75 -4.66 -7.25
C LEU A 36 -7.01 -3.33 -7.28
N ASN A 37 -6.42 -2.95 -8.42
CA ASN A 37 -5.83 -1.62 -8.58
C ASN A 37 -6.88 -0.56 -8.29
N TYR A 38 -6.49 0.40 -7.45
CA TYR A 38 -7.33 1.54 -7.13
C TYR A 38 -7.70 2.27 -8.43
N LYS A 39 -9.00 2.31 -8.72
CA LYS A 39 -9.56 3.10 -9.82
C LYS A 39 -10.13 4.37 -9.22
N PRO A 40 -9.52 5.53 -9.47
CA PRO A 40 -10.12 6.80 -9.05
C PRO A 40 -11.53 6.88 -9.66
N ALA A 41 -12.50 7.35 -8.89
CA ALA A 41 -13.83 7.61 -9.42
C ALA A 41 -13.73 8.68 -10.54
N ALA A 42 -14.53 8.58 -11.59
CA ALA A 42 -14.48 9.53 -12.71
C ALA A 42 -14.67 11.00 -12.27
N ASP A 43 -15.33 11.21 -11.12
CA ASP A 43 -15.55 12.51 -10.49
C ASP A 43 -14.76 12.67 -9.16
N GLU A 44 -13.49 12.27 -9.10
CA GLU A 44 -12.64 12.59 -7.93
C GLU A 44 -12.56 14.10 -7.64
N ALA A 45 -12.76 14.94 -8.66
CA ALA A 45 -12.85 16.39 -8.50
C ALA A 45 -14.15 16.86 -7.80
N ALA A 46 -15.18 16.01 -7.76
CA ALA A 46 -16.44 16.29 -7.06
C ALA A 46 -16.51 15.64 -5.67
N ASP A 47 -15.49 14.87 -5.26
CA ASP A 47 -15.39 14.35 -3.90
C ASP A 47 -15.23 15.54 -2.92
N PRO A 48 -16.26 15.87 -2.13
CA PRO A 48 -16.24 17.03 -1.24
C PRO A 48 -15.10 16.96 -0.23
N LEU A 49 -14.67 15.74 0.15
CA LEU A 49 -13.57 15.54 1.08
C LEU A 49 -12.22 15.89 0.43
N ARG A 50 -11.99 15.50 -0.82
CA ARG A 50 -10.76 15.87 -1.53
C ARG A 50 -10.72 17.35 -1.87
N ALA A 51 -11.85 17.95 -2.25
CA ALA A 51 -11.95 19.39 -2.47
C ALA A 51 -11.61 20.16 -1.19
N ALA A 52 -12.18 19.78 -0.04
CA ALA A 52 -11.87 20.38 1.24
C ALA A 52 -10.39 20.20 1.65
N LEU A 53 -9.81 19.01 1.42
CA LEU A 53 -8.39 18.76 1.69
C LEU A 53 -7.48 19.60 0.79
N ALA A 54 -7.81 19.74 -0.50
CA ALA A 54 -7.06 20.56 -1.45
C ALA A 54 -7.12 22.05 -1.08
N GLU A 55 -8.29 22.55 -0.66
CA GLU A 55 -8.40 23.92 -0.13
C GLU A 55 -7.58 24.12 1.14
N VAL A 56 -7.61 23.19 2.09
CA VAL A 56 -6.80 23.29 3.33
C VAL A 56 -5.31 23.25 3.03
N VAL A 57 -4.86 22.41 2.09
CA VAL A 57 -3.47 22.35 1.62
C VAL A 57 -3.07 23.65 0.91
N ALA A 58 -3.94 24.22 0.08
CA ALA A 58 -3.71 25.49 -0.59
C ALA A 58 -3.69 26.69 0.39
N VAL A 59 -4.45 26.61 1.49
CA VAL A 59 -4.62 27.72 2.45
C VAL A 59 -3.55 27.69 3.56
N LYS A 60 -2.88 26.56 3.83
CA LYS A 60 -1.93 26.45 4.96
C LYS A 60 -0.70 25.59 4.63
N SER A 61 0.27 26.19 3.94
CA SER A 61 1.68 25.79 4.11
C SER A 61 2.27 26.65 5.23
N PHE A 62 2.34 26.09 6.45
CA PHE A 62 3.18 26.67 7.49
C PHE A 62 4.60 26.17 7.28
N PRO A 63 5.62 27.04 7.12
CA PRO A 63 6.99 26.58 7.11
C PRO A 63 7.27 25.92 8.46
N ALA A 64 7.77 24.68 8.43
CA ALA A 64 8.30 24.06 9.63
C ALA A 64 9.41 24.99 10.18
N PRO A 65 9.43 25.30 11.49
CA PRO A 65 10.50 26.11 12.04
C PRO A 65 11.83 25.40 11.75
N SER A 66 12.76 26.10 11.11
CA SER A 66 14.09 25.57 10.85
C SER A 66 14.74 25.22 12.18
N ALA A 67 15.14 23.95 12.33
CA ALA A 67 15.91 23.53 13.48
C ALA A 67 17.23 24.32 13.52
N ALA A 68 17.51 24.93 14.68
CA ALA A 68 18.77 25.61 15.00
C ALA A 68 19.46 24.84 16.14
#